data_AF-A0A2E1IJX4-F1
#
_entry.id   AF-A0A2E1IJX4-F1
#
_cell.length_a   1.000
_cell.length_b   1.000
_cell.length_c   1.000
_cell.angle_alpha   90.00
_cell.angle_beta   90.00
_cell.angle_gamma   90.00
#
_symmetry.space_group_name_H-M   'P 1'
#
loop_
_entity.id
_entity.type
_entity.pdbx_description
1 polymer ?
#
loop_
_entity_poly.entity_id
_entity_poly.type
_entity_poly.pdbx_seq_one_letter_code
_entity_poly.pdbx_strand_id
1 'polypeptide(L)'
;MSAWLLITLTFSPMAQASPGLCTGPVCADGITRSAKNHWQLVLRLNDQRGHREKVVMDCKAGVLSPRAGLVDRGYATALGQRACRLAGETT
;
A
#
# COMPACT_ATOMS: atom_id res chain seq x y z
N MET A 1 42.08 -14.30 -34.91
CA MET A 1 41.42 -14.27 -33.58
C MET A 1 40.34 -13.19 -33.62
N SER A 2 39.22 -13.43 -32.94
CA SER A 2 38.17 -12.44 -32.62
C SER A 2 37.05 -12.25 -33.65
N ALA A 3 35.94 -12.96 -33.45
CA ALA A 3 34.57 -12.44 -33.65
C ALA A 3 33.54 -13.49 -33.17
N TRP A 4 33.47 -13.74 -31.87
CA TRP A 4 32.30 -14.40 -31.26
C TRP A 4 31.45 -13.30 -30.63
N LEU A 5 30.62 -12.63 -31.45
CA LEU A 5 29.55 -11.77 -30.97
C LEU A 5 28.41 -12.67 -30.49
N LEU A 6 28.50 -13.12 -29.24
CA LEU A 6 27.38 -13.77 -28.56
C LEU A 6 26.38 -12.68 -28.16
N ILE A 7 25.29 -12.58 -28.91
CA ILE A 7 24.11 -11.79 -28.56
C ILE A 7 23.47 -12.46 -27.34
N THR A 8 23.76 -11.93 -26.16
CA THR A 8 23.09 -12.29 -24.91
C THR A 8 21.76 -11.55 -24.82
N LEU A 9 20.68 -12.20 -25.26
CA LEU A 9 19.32 -11.79 -24.94
C LEU A 9 19.10 -11.91 -23.43
N THR A 10 19.32 -10.82 -22.71
CA THR A 10 19.02 -10.72 -21.29
C THR A 10 17.50 -10.69 -21.11
N PHE A 11 16.93 -11.82 -20.71
CA PHE A 11 15.59 -11.88 -20.13
C PHE A 11 15.60 -11.05 -18.84
N SER A 12 15.14 -9.81 -18.92
CA SER A 12 14.87 -9.02 -17.72
C SER A 12 13.73 -9.68 -16.95
N PRO A 13 13.94 -10.15 -15.70
CA PRO A 13 12.81 -10.61 -14.90
C PRO A 13 11.85 -9.44 -14.73
N MET A 14 10.56 -9.67 -14.99
CA MET A 14 9.53 -8.69 -14.68
C MET A 14 9.72 -8.25 -13.23
N ALA A 15 10.00 -6.96 -13.02
CA ALA A 15 10.18 -6.42 -11.69
C ALA A 15 8.88 -6.67 -10.90
N GLN A 16 8.90 -7.66 -10.02
CA GLN A 16 7.86 -7.82 -9.01
C GLN A 16 7.91 -6.56 -8.18
N ALA A 17 6.84 -5.75 -8.26
CA ALA A 17 6.68 -4.59 -7.41
C ALA A 17 6.98 -5.02 -5.98
N SER A 18 7.91 -4.30 -5.33
CA SER A 18 8.30 -4.58 -3.95
C SER A 18 7.03 -4.82 -3.13
N PRO A 19 6.98 -5.84 -2.25
CA PRO A 19 5.85 -5.98 -1.33
C PRO A 19 5.64 -4.60 -0.70
N GLY A 20 4.49 -3.98 -0.96
CA GLY A 20 4.21 -2.63 -0.50
C GLY A 20 4.57 -2.51 0.98
N LEU A 21 5.15 -1.39 1.41
CA LEU A 21 5.75 -1.28 2.75
C LEU A 21 4.77 -1.79 3.82
N CYS A 22 5.08 -2.94 4.43
CA CYS A 22 4.19 -3.62 5.37
C CYS A 22 4.58 -3.32 6.81
N THR A 23 3.58 -3.18 7.66
CA THR A 23 3.71 -3.18 9.12
C THR A 23 2.69 -4.18 9.66
N GLY A 24 3.20 -5.34 10.09
CA GLY A 24 2.36 -6.46 10.51
C GLY A 24 1.39 -6.89 9.39
N PRO A 25 0.08 -7.04 9.69
CA PRO A 25 -0.92 -7.49 8.70
C PRO A 25 -1.31 -6.44 7.65
N VAL A 26 -0.76 -5.21 7.73
CA VAL A 26 -1.15 -4.07 6.90
C VAL A 26 -0.02 -3.70 5.96
N CYS A 27 -0.29 -3.67 4.66
CA CYS A 27 0.66 -3.25 3.64
C CYS A 27 0.16 -1.99 2.93
N ALA A 28 1.06 -1.06 2.64
CA ALA A 28 0.75 0.11 1.84
C ALA A 28 0.74 -0.28 0.34
N ASP A 29 -0.43 -0.22 -0.29
CA ASP A 29 -0.58 -0.46 -1.73
C ASP A 29 -0.41 0.84 -2.53
N GLY A 30 -0.67 2.01 -1.93
CA GLY A 30 -0.48 3.30 -2.58
C GLY A 30 -0.85 4.49 -1.71
N ILE A 31 -0.43 5.67 -2.15
CA ILE A 31 -0.79 6.95 -1.56
C ILE A 31 -1.17 7.91 -2.69
N THR A 32 -2.29 8.60 -2.55
CA THR A 32 -2.76 9.55 -3.54
C THR A 32 -3.26 10.83 -2.88
N ARG A 33 -3.13 11.95 -3.60
CA ARG A 33 -3.66 13.25 -3.22
C ARG A 33 -4.21 13.90 -4.48
N SER A 34 -5.36 14.57 -4.36
CA SER A 34 -5.87 15.42 -5.43
C SER A 34 -5.79 16.87 -5.01
N ALA A 35 -5.79 17.80 -5.97
CA ALA A 35 -5.93 19.23 -5.66
C ALA A 35 -7.23 19.55 -4.88
N LYS A 36 -8.28 18.71 -5.03
CA LYS A 36 -9.55 18.86 -4.31
C LYS A 36 -9.72 17.93 -3.11
N ASN A 37 -8.92 16.86 -3.02
CA ASN A 37 -9.06 15.84 -1.99
C ASN A 37 -7.78 15.73 -1.16
N HIS A 38 -7.98 15.66 0.14
CA HIS A 38 -6.97 15.36 1.15
C HIS A 38 -6.29 14.02 0.85
N TRP A 39 -5.20 13.74 1.56
CA TRP A 39 -4.48 12.49 1.35
C TRP A 39 -5.39 11.28 1.50
N GLN A 40 -5.25 10.32 0.58
CA GLN A 40 -5.86 9.00 0.69
C GLN A 40 -4.76 7.94 0.67
N LEU A 41 -4.80 7.06 1.66
CA LEU A 41 -3.87 5.93 1.76
C LEU A 41 -4.60 4.66 1.37
N VAL A 42 -4.08 3.95 0.38
CA VAL A 42 -4.60 2.66 -0.06
C VAL A 42 -3.82 1.57 0.67
N LEU A 43 -4.53 0.80 1.49
CA LEU A 43 -3.94 -0.25 2.32
C LEU A 43 -4.50 -1.61 1.92
N ARG A 44 -3.67 -2.63 2.07
CA ARG A 44 -4.06 -4.03 1.95
C ARG A 44 -3.93 -4.70 3.31
N LEU A 45 -5.03 -5.27 3.78
CA LEU A 45 -5.14 -6.02 5.03
C LEU A 45 -5.05 -7.51 4.73
N ASN A 46 -4.36 -8.25 5.59
CA ASN A 46 -4.32 -9.70 5.56
C ASN A 46 -4.54 -10.24 6.97
N ASP A 47 -5.31 -11.31 7.13
CA ASP A 47 -5.41 -12.03 8.40
C ASP A 47 -4.77 -13.43 8.34
N GLN A 48 -4.74 -14.11 9.48
CA GLN A 48 -4.18 -15.46 9.58
C GLN A 48 -5.04 -16.53 8.90
N ARG A 49 -6.28 -16.21 8.53
CA ARG A 49 -7.20 -17.10 7.81
C ARG A 49 -7.05 -16.97 6.29
N GLY A 50 -6.17 -16.08 5.82
CA GLY A 50 -5.91 -15.83 4.42
C GLY A 50 -6.89 -14.86 3.77
N HIS A 51 -7.74 -14.19 4.54
CA HIS A 51 -8.59 -13.13 4.00
C HIS A 51 -7.71 -11.93 3.61
N ARG A 52 -8.05 -11.32 2.47
CA ARG A 52 -7.37 -10.12 1.97
C ARG A 52 -8.39 -9.06 1.63
N GLU A 53 -8.19 -7.87 2.17
CA GLU A 53 -9.08 -6.74 1.92
C GLU A 53 -8.28 -5.52 1.49
N LYS A 54 -8.78 -4.79 0.49
CA LYS A 54 -8.27 -3.48 0.10
C LYS A 54 -9.13 -2.41 0.73
N VAL A 55 -8.52 -1.49 1.44
CA VAL A 55 -9.19 -0.43 2.21
C VAL A 55 -8.54 0.91 1.93
N VAL A 56 -9.28 1.98 2.14
CA VAL A 56 -8.81 3.35 1.90
C VAL A 56 -8.94 4.15 3.18
N MET A 57 -7.84 4.75 3.64
CA MET A 57 -7.86 5.77 4.68
C MET A 57 -8.13 7.12 4.03
N ASP A 58 -9.21 7.79 4.43
CA ASP A 58 -9.41 9.22 4.15
C ASP A 58 -8.74 10.01 5.26
N CYS A 59 -7.64 10.69 4.95
CA CYS A 59 -6.88 11.42 5.95
C CYS A 59 -7.60 12.66 6.49
N LYS A 60 -8.53 13.27 5.72
CA LYS A 60 -9.35 14.38 6.21
C LYS A 60 -10.29 13.91 7.30
N ALA A 61 -10.96 12.80 7.05
CA ALA A 61 -11.94 12.24 7.97
C ALA A 61 -11.29 11.44 9.09
N GLY A 62 -10.04 10.99 8.91
CA GLY A 62 -9.35 10.07 9.82
C GLY A 62 -10.01 8.70 9.89
N VAL A 63 -10.74 8.32 8.83
CA VAL A 63 -11.62 7.13 8.79
C VAL A 63 -11.19 6.18 7.68
N LEU A 64 -11.15 4.90 8.02
CA LEU A 64 -10.96 3.81 7.07
C LEU A 64 -12.29 3.45 6.41
N SER A 65 -12.25 3.22 5.09
CA SER A 65 -13.39 2.76 4.30
C SER A 65 -13.07 1.44 3.58
N PRO A 66 -14.00 0.46 3.59
CA PRO A 66 -15.21 0.42 4.41
C PRO A 66 -14.94 0.47 5.93
N ARG A 67 -15.97 0.65 6.78
CA ARG A 67 -15.77 0.68 8.24
C ARG A 67 -15.61 -0.70 8.87
N ALA A 68 -16.12 -1.74 8.21
CA ALA A 68 -16.10 -3.12 8.68
C ALA A 68 -15.75 -4.07 7.52
N GLY A 69 -15.33 -5.28 7.87
CA GLY A 69 -14.94 -6.34 6.94
C GLY A 69 -14.62 -7.64 7.70
N LEU A 70 -14.13 -8.63 6.96
CA LEU A 70 -13.68 -9.91 7.53
C LEU A 70 -12.37 -9.75 8.31
N VAL A 71 -11.54 -8.78 7.93
CA VAL A 71 -10.27 -8.49 8.60
C VAL A 71 -10.45 -7.35 9.59
N ASP A 72 -9.89 -7.50 10.79
CA ASP A 72 -9.91 -6.44 11.82
C ASP A 72 -9.26 -5.15 11.31
N ARG A 73 -9.93 -4.02 11.59
CA ARG A 73 -9.54 -2.69 11.10
C ARG A 73 -8.97 -1.80 12.18
N GLY A 74 -8.97 -2.22 13.45
CA GLY A 74 -8.47 -1.40 14.56
C GLY A 74 -7.00 -1.04 14.35
N TYR A 75 -6.18 -2.05 14.06
CA TYR A 75 -4.76 -1.86 13.80
C TYR A 75 -4.49 -1.02 12.54
N ALA A 76 -5.22 -1.29 11.46
CA ALA A 76 -5.11 -0.53 10.20
C ALA A 76 -5.51 0.94 10.35
N THR A 77 -6.53 1.21 11.16
CA THR A 77 -7.01 2.56 11.44
C THR A 77 -5.94 3.36 12.17
N ALA A 78 -5.34 2.79 13.22
CA ALA A 78 -4.28 3.45 13.96
C ALA A 78 -3.04 3.75 13.08
N LEU A 79 -2.64 2.79 12.24
CA LEU A 79 -1.54 3.00 11.29
C LEU A 79 -1.88 4.07 10.24
N GLY A 80 -3.07 4.03 9.66
CA GLY A 80 -3.51 5.00 8.68
C GLY A 80 -3.55 6.41 9.26
N GLN A 81 -4.10 6.60 10.47
CA GLN A 81 -4.13 7.90 11.14
C GLN A 81 -2.73 8.45 11.43
N ARG A 82 -1.80 7.58 11.86
CA ARG A 82 -0.41 7.97 12.04
C ARG A 82 0.24 8.38 10.72
N ALA A 83 0.01 7.62 9.65
CA ALA A 83 0.54 7.92 8.33
C ALA A 83 -0.03 9.23 7.77
N CYS A 84 -1.32 9.51 7.96
CA CYS A 84 -1.95 10.79 7.60
C CYS A 84 -1.27 11.97 8.30
N ARG A 85 -1.00 11.85 9.61
CA ARG A 85 -0.26 12.87 10.37
C ARG A 85 1.15 13.09 9.81
N LEU A 86 1.85 12.02 9.45
CA LEU A 86 3.18 12.10 8.82
C LEU A 86 3.14 12.71 7.42
N ALA A 87 2.02 12.56 6.70
CA ALA A 87 1.78 13.22 5.41
C ALA A 87 1.41 14.72 5.55
N GLY A 88 1.41 15.25 6.79
CA GLY A 88 1.07 16.64 7.09
C GLY A 88 -0.43 16.91 7.16
N GLU A 89 -1.28 15.88 7.15
CA GLU A 89 -2.71 16.06 7.38
C GLU A 89 -2.96 16.36 8.86
N THR A 90 -3.40 17.58 9.14
CA THR A 90 -3.75 18.01 10.49
C THR A 90 -5.21 17.64 10.72
N THR A 91 -5.40 16.61 11.56
CA THR A 91 -6.74 16.13 11.95
C THR A 91 -7.39 17.08 12.95
#